data_AF-A0A3L7XCN1-F1
#
_entry.id   AF-A0A3L7XCN1-F1
#
_cell.length_a   1.000
_cell.length_b   1.000
_cell.length_c   1.000
_cell.angle_alpha   90.00
_cell.angle_beta   90.00
_cell.angle_gamma   90.00
#
_symmetry.space_group_name_H-M   'P 1'
#
loop_
_entity.id
_entity.type
_entity.pdbx_description
1 polymer ?
#
loop_
_entity_poly.entity_id
_entity_poly.type
_entity_poly.pdbx_seq_one_letter_code
_entity_poly.pdbx_strand_id
1 'polypeptide(L)'
;MKARGPRIDLNTATLAELVRLPRVGESLAGDIVRARPYRNVRALRNVPGVGEKLFHVLRPLVQVGQHAEPEVGALPAIPAAADLGAADRSGRLDVNSATMAELMRLPVMRLALAEQILLARPYQNLTQLLLLPGIGEKLYQQLREHLRVAKAAAAVHGPSFDLNTGSPRALLELPGMTADLALAILDGRPFASMADLRHLPAITTAQYQLLFDYVSV
;
A
#
# COMPACT_ATOMS: atom_id res chain seq x y z
N MET A 1 -22.78 11.49 -36.14
CA MET A 1 -21.50 10.80 -35.86
C MET A 1 -21.65 10.03 -34.55
N LYS A 2 -21.66 8.69 -34.56
CA LYS A 2 -21.88 7.89 -33.33
C LYS A 2 -20.63 7.96 -32.45
N ALA A 3 -20.76 8.59 -31.29
CA ALA A 3 -19.71 8.65 -30.28
C ALA A 3 -19.23 7.23 -29.96
N ARG A 4 -17.92 7.00 -30.13
CA ARG A 4 -17.26 5.76 -29.71
C ARG A 4 -17.41 5.68 -28.19
N GLY A 5 -18.27 4.79 -27.69
CA GLY A 5 -18.39 4.54 -26.26
C GLY A 5 -17.04 4.14 -25.64
N PRO A 6 -16.83 4.40 -24.34
CA PRO A 6 -15.59 4.06 -23.65
C PRO A 6 -15.36 2.55 -23.77
N ARG A 7 -14.20 2.17 -24.33
CA ARG A 7 -13.81 0.75 -24.42
C ARG A 7 -13.37 0.30 -23.03
N ILE A 8 -13.85 -0.86 -22.62
CA ILE A 8 -13.53 -1.44 -21.31
C ILE A 8 -12.21 -2.21 -21.43
N ASP A 9 -11.25 -1.86 -20.59
CA ASP A 9 -9.94 -2.49 -20.52
C ASP A 9 -10.00 -3.81 -19.75
N LEU A 10 -9.75 -4.93 -20.42
CA LEU A 10 -9.93 -6.26 -19.80
C LEU A 10 -9.01 -6.54 -18.60
N ASN A 11 -7.84 -5.90 -18.58
CA ASN A 11 -6.84 -6.07 -17.52
C ASN A 11 -7.14 -5.21 -16.28
N THR A 12 -7.74 -4.03 -16.45
CA THR A 12 -7.99 -3.06 -15.36
C THR A 12 -9.46 -2.94 -14.97
N ALA A 13 -10.38 -3.43 -15.80
CA ALA A 13 -11.82 -3.35 -15.55
C ALA A 13 -12.18 -3.95 -14.19
N THR A 14 -13.10 -3.32 -13.49
CA THR A 14 -13.69 -3.93 -12.28
C THR A 14 -14.76 -4.94 -12.68
N LEU A 15 -15.10 -5.84 -11.75
CA LEU A 15 -16.14 -6.84 -11.97
C LEU A 15 -17.48 -6.20 -12.36
N ALA A 16 -17.83 -5.07 -11.72
CA ALA A 16 -19.02 -4.29 -12.05
C ALA A 16 -19.02 -3.75 -13.49
N GLU A 17 -17.86 -3.37 -14.03
CA GLU A 17 -17.73 -2.92 -15.42
C GLU A 17 -17.81 -4.07 -16.42
N LEU A 18 -17.27 -5.24 -16.06
CA LEU A 18 -17.40 -6.43 -16.88
C LEU A 18 -18.84 -6.94 -16.94
N VAL A 19 -19.60 -6.89 -15.83
CA VAL A 19 -21.03 -7.27 -15.80
C VAL A 19 -21.91 -6.30 -16.60
N ARG A 20 -21.47 -5.06 -16.83
CA ARG A 20 -22.16 -4.11 -17.72
C ARG A 20 -22.03 -4.49 -19.21
N LEU A 21 -21.15 -5.42 -19.57
CA LEU A 21 -21.01 -5.88 -20.94
C LEU A 21 -22.21 -6.75 -21.34
N PRO A 22 -22.70 -6.63 -22.59
CA PRO A 22 -23.84 -7.41 -23.05
C PRO A 22 -23.55 -8.91 -23.00
N ARG A 23 -24.45 -9.67 -22.38
CA ARG A 23 -24.35 -11.13 -22.18
C ARG A 23 -23.19 -11.58 -21.28
N VAL A 24 -22.58 -10.68 -20.51
CA VAL A 24 -21.60 -11.03 -19.47
C VAL A 24 -22.30 -11.00 -18.11
N GLY A 25 -22.51 -12.18 -17.51
CA GLY A 25 -23.02 -12.29 -16.14
C GLY A 25 -21.89 -12.25 -15.11
N GLU A 26 -22.26 -12.22 -13.82
CA GLU A 26 -21.31 -12.18 -12.69
C GLU A 26 -20.31 -13.34 -12.72
N SER A 27 -20.76 -14.56 -13.06
CA SER A 27 -19.90 -15.73 -13.18
C SER A 27 -18.85 -15.53 -14.28
N LEU A 28 -19.28 -15.12 -15.48
CA LEU A 28 -18.38 -14.89 -16.61
C LEU A 28 -17.42 -13.72 -16.36
N ALA A 29 -17.89 -12.65 -15.71
CA ALA A 29 -17.05 -11.54 -15.29
C ALA A 29 -15.96 -11.99 -14.29
N GLY A 30 -16.31 -12.85 -13.34
CA GLY A 30 -15.36 -13.46 -12.41
C GLY A 30 -14.30 -14.31 -13.11
N ASP A 31 -14.70 -15.14 -14.07
CA ASP A 31 -13.77 -15.92 -14.89
C ASP A 31 -12.86 -15.03 -15.74
N ILE A 32 -13.39 -13.91 -16.27
CA ILE A 32 -12.59 -12.93 -17.00
C ILE A 32 -11.53 -12.28 -16.09
N VAL A 33 -11.86 -11.95 -14.84
CA VAL A 33 -10.89 -11.40 -13.88
C VAL A 33 -9.83 -12.44 -13.50
N ARG A 34 -10.23 -13.70 -13.30
CA ARG A 34 -9.32 -14.80 -12.95
C ARG A 34 -8.33 -15.15 -14.06
N ALA A 35 -8.72 -14.99 -15.33
CA ALA A 35 -7.88 -15.28 -16.48
C ALA A 35 -6.96 -14.12 -16.90
N ARG A 36 -6.85 -13.07 -16.09
CA ARG A 36 -5.84 -12.01 -16.27
C ARG A 36 -4.43 -12.55 -16.03
N PRO A 37 -3.41 -11.98 -16.71
CA PRO A 37 -3.47 -10.88 -17.67
C PRO A 37 -3.77 -11.33 -19.12
N TYR A 38 -4.50 -10.51 -19.86
CA TYR A 38 -4.75 -10.68 -21.29
C TYR A 38 -3.68 -9.95 -22.10
N ARG A 39 -2.99 -10.68 -22.99
CA ARG A 39 -2.03 -10.09 -23.96
C ARG A 39 -2.72 -9.46 -25.17
N ASN A 40 -3.91 -9.93 -25.51
CA ASN A 40 -4.69 -9.44 -26.63
C ASN A 40 -6.17 -9.73 -26.42
N VAL A 41 -7.04 -9.02 -27.14
CA VAL A 41 -8.49 -9.22 -27.03
C VAL A 41 -8.87 -10.67 -27.38
N ARG A 42 -8.14 -11.33 -28.30
CA ARG A 42 -8.38 -12.73 -28.71
C ARG A 42 -8.26 -13.75 -27.56
N ALA A 43 -7.47 -13.44 -26.52
CA ALA A 43 -7.29 -14.31 -25.36
C ALA A 43 -8.57 -14.49 -24.53
N LEU A 44 -9.58 -13.62 -24.69
CA LEU A 44 -10.93 -13.84 -24.14
C LEU A 44 -11.55 -15.16 -24.59
N ARG A 45 -11.21 -15.69 -25.78
CA ARG A 45 -11.75 -16.97 -26.26
C ARG A 45 -11.28 -18.17 -25.44
N ASN A 46 -10.22 -18.02 -24.63
CA ASN A 46 -9.74 -19.06 -23.73
C ASN A 46 -10.52 -19.08 -22.40
N VAL A 47 -11.38 -18.08 -22.14
CA VAL A 47 -12.17 -18.02 -20.92
C VAL A 47 -13.38 -18.95 -21.05
N PRO A 48 -13.62 -19.85 -20.09
CA PRO A 48 -14.78 -20.73 -20.11
C PRO A 48 -16.06 -19.91 -20.14
N GLY A 49 -16.94 -20.17 -21.12
CA GLY A 49 -18.19 -19.43 -21.33
C GLY A 49 -18.13 -18.30 -22.35
N VAL A 50 -16.95 -17.93 -22.86
CA VAL A 50 -16.81 -16.98 -23.97
C VAL A 50 -16.77 -17.72 -25.32
N GLY A 51 -17.93 -17.85 -25.96
CA GLY A 51 -18.03 -18.40 -27.33
C GLY A 51 -17.72 -17.38 -28.43
N GLU A 52 -17.51 -17.83 -29.67
CA GLU A 52 -17.22 -16.94 -30.82
C GLU A 52 -18.28 -15.85 -31.03
N LYS A 53 -19.56 -16.20 -30.90
CA LYS A 53 -20.67 -15.24 -31.01
C LYS A 53 -20.57 -14.12 -29.97
N LEU A 54 -20.19 -14.46 -28.74
CA LEU A 54 -20.05 -13.50 -27.65
C LEU A 54 -18.79 -12.64 -27.85
N PHE A 55 -17.68 -13.25 -28.26
CA PHE A 55 -16.47 -12.55 -28.63
C PHE A 55 -16.69 -11.49 -29.72
N HIS A 56 -17.45 -11.79 -30.78
CA HIS A 56 -17.75 -10.81 -31.84
C HIS A 56 -18.53 -9.58 -31.33
N VAL A 57 -19.41 -9.77 -30.35
CA VAL A 57 -20.19 -8.69 -29.71
C VAL A 57 -19.33 -7.88 -28.76
N LEU A 58 -18.44 -8.54 -28.00
CA LEU A 58 -17.53 -7.87 -27.07
C LEU A 58 -16.38 -7.14 -27.78
N ARG A 59 -15.87 -7.66 -28.89
CA ARG A 59 -14.70 -7.12 -29.63
C ARG A 59 -14.73 -5.59 -29.85
N PRO A 60 -15.84 -4.95 -30.25
CA PRO A 60 -15.88 -3.49 -30.39
C PRO A 60 -15.98 -2.71 -29.06
N LEU A 61 -16.39 -3.37 -27.97
CA LEU A 61 -16.63 -2.78 -26.65
C LEU A 61 -15.47 -2.95 -25.67
N VAL A 62 -14.60 -3.94 -25.91
CA VAL A 62 -13.47 -4.26 -25.04
C VAL A 62 -12.15 -3.97 -25.73
N GLN A 63 -11.15 -3.61 -24.94
CA GLN A 63 -9.78 -3.50 -25.41
C GLN A 63 -8.83 -4.16 -24.42
N VAL A 64 -7.66 -4.51 -24.94
CA VAL A 64 -6.49 -4.77 -24.11
C VAL A 64 -5.63 -3.54 -24.26
N GLY A 65 -5.77 -2.59 -23.35
CA GLY A 65 -4.80 -1.55 -23.19
C GLY A 65 -3.45 -2.19 -22.92
N GLN A 66 -2.43 -1.70 -23.61
CA GLN A 66 -1.03 -1.85 -23.25
C GLN A 66 -0.74 -1.07 -21.95
N HIS A 67 -1.54 -1.34 -20.92
CA HIS A 67 -1.05 -1.17 -19.59
C HIS A 67 -0.09 -2.35 -19.38
N ALA A 68 1.21 -2.08 -19.61
CA ALA A 68 2.15 -2.35 -18.53
C ALA A 68 1.43 -1.92 -17.25
N GLU A 69 1.31 -2.86 -16.30
CA GLU A 69 0.51 -2.73 -15.10
C GLU A 69 0.34 -1.26 -14.65
N PRO A 70 -0.87 -0.77 -14.27
CA PRO A 70 -0.87 0.31 -13.32
C PRO A 70 -0.19 -0.25 -12.08
N GLU A 71 1.09 0.08 -11.93
CA GLU A 71 1.79 0.05 -10.67
C GLU A 71 0.92 0.80 -9.67
N VAL A 72 0.12 0.05 -8.90
CA VAL A 72 -0.20 0.48 -7.55
C VAL A 72 1.11 0.31 -6.79
N GLY A 73 1.88 1.38 -6.84
CA GLY A 73 3.20 1.48 -6.26
C GLY A 73 4.27 1.48 -7.33
N ALA A 74 4.71 2.67 -7.76
CA ALA A 74 6.10 2.88 -8.12
C ALA A 74 6.97 2.56 -6.88
N LEU A 75 7.10 1.28 -6.57
CA LEU A 75 8.41 0.69 -6.39
C LEU A 75 9.02 0.71 -7.79
N PRO A 76 10.13 1.43 -8.02
CA PRO A 76 10.85 1.26 -9.27
C PRO A 76 11.22 -0.22 -9.42
N ALA A 77 10.91 -0.77 -10.60
CA ALA A 77 11.42 -2.06 -11.03
C ALA A 77 12.96 -2.06 -10.91
N ILE A 78 13.47 -2.78 -9.90
CA ILE A 78 14.84 -3.27 -9.92
C ILE A 78 14.87 -4.48 -10.87
N PRO A 79 15.84 -4.55 -11.81
CA PRO A 79 15.99 -5.64 -12.75
C PRO A 79 16.24 -6.97 -12.02
N ALA A 80 15.80 -8.06 -12.65
CA ALA A 80 16.01 -9.41 -12.17
C ALA A 80 17.51 -9.68 -11.92
N ALA A 81 17.81 -10.08 -10.68
CA ALA A 81 19.00 -10.79 -10.24
C ALA A 81 20.35 -10.12 -10.57
N ALA A 82 20.72 -9.10 -9.80
CA ALA A 82 22.00 -9.04 -9.09
C ALA A 82 22.12 -7.69 -8.37
N ASP A 83 22.64 -7.75 -7.16
CA ASP A 83 23.30 -6.65 -6.45
C ASP A 83 22.40 -5.57 -5.78
N LEU A 84 22.36 -5.71 -4.45
CA LEU A 84 22.24 -4.66 -3.45
C LEU A 84 20.83 -4.11 -3.17
N GLY A 85 20.00 -4.97 -2.57
CA GLY A 85 19.31 -4.53 -1.36
C GLY A 85 20.33 -3.87 -0.43
N ALA A 86 19.92 -2.85 0.31
CA ALA A 86 20.77 -1.95 1.09
C ALA A 86 21.60 -2.61 2.22
N ALA A 87 22.42 -3.61 1.89
CA ALA A 87 23.81 -3.63 2.27
C ALA A 87 24.40 -2.27 1.90
N ASP A 88 24.37 -1.36 2.88
CA ASP A 88 25.54 -0.54 3.14
C ASP A 88 26.80 -1.42 2.96
N ARG A 89 27.96 -0.83 2.64
CA ARG A 89 29.23 -1.53 2.36
C ARG A 89 29.69 -2.54 3.45
N SER A 90 28.89 -2.68 4.51
CA SER A 90 28.87 -3.67 5.60
C SER A 90 28.12 -5.00 5.35
N GLY A 91 27.25 -5.17 4.34
CA GLY A 91 26.55 -6.45 4.07
C GLY A 91 25.39 -6.83 5.04
N ARG A 92 24.91 -5.90 5.88
CA ARG A 92 23.91 -6.15 6.93
C ARG A 92 22.49 -5.73 6.54
N LEU A 93 21.51 -6.61 6.83
CA LEU A 93 20.08 -6.46 6.53
C LEU A 93 19.38 -5.53 7.53
N ASP A 94 18.50 -4.67 7.03
CA ASP A 94 17.77 -3.71 7.85
C ASP A 94 16.54 -4.32 8.51
N VAL A 95 16.50 -4.42 9.85
CA VAL A 95 15.43 -5.15 10.56
C VAL A 95 14.05 -4.51 10.42
N ASN A 96 13.97 -3.19 10.23
CA ASN A 96 12.70 -2.48 10.08
C ASN A 96 12.09 -2.62 8.69
N SER A 97 12.94 -2.74 7.66
CA SER A 97 12.51 -2.91 6.26
C SER A 97 12.57 -4.35 5.76
N ALA A 98 13.22 -5.25 6.50
CA ALA A 98 13.40 -6.64 6.08
C ALA A 98 12.06 -7.33 5.83
N THR A 99 11.91 -7.99 4.71
CA THR A 99 10.76 -8.87 4.46
C THR A 99 10.92 -10.19 5.19
N MET A 100 9.82 -10.94 5.34
CA MET A 100 9.85 -12.30 5.89
C MET A 100 10.87 -13.18 5.16
N ALA A 101 10.90 -13.11 3.83
CA ALA A 101 11.82 -13.89 3.00
C ALA A 101 13.29 -13.51 3.26
N GLU A 102 13.58 -12.24 3.52
CA GLU A 102 14.94 -11.78 3.83
C GLU A 102 15.39 -12.19 5.23
N LEU A 103 14.50 -12.12 6.23
CA LEU A 103 14.80 -12.65 7.56
C LEU A 103 15.08 -14.16 7.51
N MET A 104 14.24 -14.92 6.80
CA MET A 104 14.37 -16.37 6.65
C MET A 104 15.65 -16.82 5.91
N ARG A 105 16.36 -15.91 5.23
CA ARG A 105 17.67 -16.20 4.63
C ARG A 105 18.80 -16.23 5.65
N LEU A 106 18.61 -15.65 6.85
CA LEU A 106 19.64 -15.70 7.87
C LEU A 106 19.71 -17.12 8.46
N PRO A 107 20.90 -17.73 8.57
CA PRO A 107 21.06 -19.13 9.00
C PRO A 107 20.54 -19.39 10.41
N VAL A 108 20.41 -18.34 11.21
CA VAL A 108 19.96 -18.34 12.60
C VAL A 108 18.46 -18.04 12.76
N MET A 109 17.78 -17.63 11.68
CA MET A 109 16.37 -17.23 11.74
C MET A 109 15.43 -18.43 11.72
N ARG A 110 14.34 -18.32 12.48
CA ARG A 110 13.22 -19.28 12.49
C ARG A 110 11.93 -18.54 12.20
N LEU A 111 10.96 -19.21 11.58
CA LEU A 111 9.66 -18.64 11.20
C LEU A 111 9.00 -17.89 12.36
N ALA A 112 8.83 -18.57 13.51
CA ALA A 112 8.20 -17.99 14.69
C ALA A 112 8.93 -16.73 15.22
N LEU A 113 10.25 -16.67 15.06
CA LEU A 113 11.03 -15.51 15.48
C LEU A 113 10.99 -14.38 14.43
N ALA A 114 10.96 -14.71 13.15
CA ALA A 114 10.82 -13.73 12.07
C ALA A 114 9.44 -13.05 12.10
N GLU A 115 8.39 -13.80 12.40
CA GLU A 115 7.04 -13.27 12.65
C GLU A 115 7.02 -12.32 13.83
N GLN A 116 7.64 -12.70 14.96
CA GLN A 116 7.77 -11.81 16.11
C GLN A 116 8.53 -10.53 15.77
N ILE A 117 9.60 -10.64 14.99
CA ILE A 117 10.36 -9.48 14.53
C ILE A 117 9.53 -8.57 13.63
N LEU A 118 8.64 -9.12 12.80
CA LEU A 118 7.73 -8.32 11.97
C LEU A 118 6.65 -7.63 12.82
N LEU A 119 6.08 -8.34 13.80
CA LEU A 119 5.01 -7.84 14.67
C LEU A 119 5.48 -6.78 15.67
N ALA A 120 6.72 -6.86 16.15
CA ALA A 120 7.28 -5.94 17.14
C ALA A 120 8.02 -4.74 16.53
N ARG A 121 7.90 -4.52 15.21
CA ARG A 121 8.34 -3.28 14.55
C ARG A 121 7.48 -2.09 14.97
N PRO A 122 8.04 -0.86 14.92
CA PRO A 122 9.42 -0.54 14.53
C PRO A 122 10.41 -0.64 15.70
N TYR A 123 11.65 -1.01 15.40
CA TYR A 123 12.78 -0.98 16.32
C TYR A 123 13.56 0.32 16.19
N GLN A 124 13.78 1.00 17.31
CA GLN A 124 14.67 2.17 17.39
C GLN A 124 16.15 1.77 17.48
N ASN A 125 16.45 0.62 18.06
CA ASN A 125 17.79 0.07 18.17
C ASN A 125 17.76 -1.46 18.23
N LEU A 126 18.88 -2.12 17.88
CA LEU A 126 18.97 -3.58 17.84
C LEU A 126 18.78 -4.23 19.22
N THR A 127 19.13 -3.54 20.31
CA THR A 127 18.99 -4.07 21.67
C THR A 127 17.54 -4.43 22.01
N GLN A 128 16.55 -3.79 21.37
CA GLN A 128 15.14 -4.15 21.52
C GLN A 128 14.80 -5.57 21.05
N LEU A 129 15.67 -6.23 20.27
CA LEU A 129 15.50 -7.65 19.94
C LEU A 129 15.62 -8.56 21.18
N LEU A 130 16.37 -8.18 22.22
CA LEU A 130 16.47 -8.94 23.47
C LEU A 130 15.15 -8.97 24.26
N LEU A 131 14.19 -8.09 23.94
CA LEU A 131 12.84 -8.10 24.52
C LEU A 131 11.99 -9.23 23.96
N LEU A 132 12.36 -9.80 22.80
CA LEU A 132 11.61 -10.88 22.17
C LEU A 132 11.88 -12.22 22.88
N PRO A 133 10.82 -12.98 23.22
CA PRO A 133 10.98 -14.27 23.84
C PRO A 133 11.73 -15.23 22.91
N GLY A 134 12.80 -15.84 23.43
CA GLY A 134 13.66 -16.75 22.66
C GLY A 134 14.89 -16.11 22.03
N ILE A 135 15.07 -14.78 22.14
CA ILE A 135 16.34 -14.12 21.83
C ILE A 135 17.20 -13.99 23.08
N GLY A 136 18.12 -14.93 23.27
CA GLY A 136 19.19 -14.83 24.27
C GLY A 136 20.40 -14.04 23.78
N GLU A 137 21.34 -13.69 24.68
CA GLU A 137 22.55 -12.92 24.36
C GLU A 137 23.37 -13.53 23.20
N LYS A 138 23.52 -14.86 23.17
CA LYS A 138 24.22 -15.56 22.08
C LYS A 138 23.53 -15.38 20.73
N LEU A 139 22.20 -15.48 20.70
CA LEU A 139 21.41 -15.33 19.47
C LEU A 139 21.46 -13.88 18.99
N TYR A 140 21.36 -12.93 19.93
CA TYR A 140 21.50 -11.50 19.65
C TYR A 140 22.89 -11.14 19.09
N GLN A 141 23.97 -11.76 19.60
CA GLN A 141 25.33 -11.62 19.07
C GLN A 141 25.45 -12.11 17.63
N GLN A 142 24.75 -13.19 17.25
CA GLN A 142 24.73 -13.64 15.85
C GLN A 142 23.86 -12.74 14.98
N LEU A 143 22.72 -12.28 15.50
CA LEU A 143 21.82 -11.41 14.77
C LEU A 143 22.44 -10.03 14.51
N ARG A 144 23.21 -9.44 15.43
CA ARG A 144 23.86 -8.12 15.21
C ARG A 144 24.93 -8.13 14.10
N GLU A 145 25.50 -9.30 13.80
CA GLU A 145 26.50 -9.45 12.73
C GLU A 145 25.84 -9.37 11.35
N HIS A 146 24.55 -9.70 11.26
CA HIS A 146 23.79 -9.75 10.02
C HIS A 146 22.68 -8.71 9.92
N LEU A 147 22.19 -8.21 11.05
CA LEU A 147 21.11 -7.24 11.13
C LEU A 147 21.63 -5.87 11.57
N ARG A 148 21.01 -4.83 11.03
CA ARG A 148 21.14 -3.46 11.51
C ARG A 148 19.76 -2.84 11.69
N VAL A 149 19.71 -1.82 12.51
CA VAL A 149 18.66 -0.80 12.42
C VAL A 149 19.31 0.35 11.67
N ALA A 150 18.93 0.59 10.41
CA ALA A 150 19.20 1.89 9.82
C ALA A 150 18.64 2.92 10.79
N LYS A 151 19.46 3.94 11.09
CA LYS A 151 18.95 5.18 11.66
C LYS A 151 17.76 5.52 10.78
N ALA A 152 16.55 5.40 11.34
CA ALA A 152 15.36 5.78 10.63
C ALA A 152 15.67 7.17 10.09
N ALA A 153 15.76 7.31 8.76
CA ALA A 153 15.16 8.49 8.17
C ALA A 153 13.80 8.50 8.85
N ALA A 154 13.64 9.50 9.74
CA ALA A 154 12.61 9.57 10.75
C ALA A 154 11.35 8.92 10.22
N ALA A 155 10.75 8.03 11.03
CA ALA A 155 9.45 7.43 10.76
C ALA A 155 8.72 8.25 9.71
N VAL A 156 8.48 7.65 8.55
CA VAL A 156 7.47 8.12 7.63
C VAL A 156 6.23 8.26 8.50
N HIS A 157 6.01 9.46 9.05
CA HIS A 157 4.69 9.93 9.35
C HIS A 157 4.02 9.79 7.99
N GLY A 158 2.94 9.00 7.93
CA GLY A 158 2.12 8.90 6.72
C GLY A 158 1.84 10.31 6.19
N PRO A 159 1.52 10.46 4.89
CA PRO A 159 1.52 11.76 4.20
C PRO A 159 0.95 12.83 5.13
N SER A 160 1.81 13.71 5.64
CA SER A 160 1.42 14.66 6.67
C SER A 160 0.29 15.48 6.07
N PHE A 161 -0.93 15.23 6.54
CA PHE A 161 -2.11 15.80 5.91
C PHE A 161 -2.05 17.30 6.13
N ASP A 162 -1.85 18.03 5.05
CA ASP A 162 -1.73 19.48 5.10
C ASP A 162 -3.10 20.06 5.47
N LEU A 163 -3.20 20.59 6.68
CA LEU A 163 -4.44 21.13 7.22
C LEU A 163 -4.89 22.40 6.52
N ASN A 164 -4.00 23.10 5.82
CA ASN A 164 -4.33 24.32 5.11
C ASN A 164 -4.91 24.02 3.72
N THR A 165 -4.41 22.99 3.05
CA THR A 165 -4.76 22.64 1.65
C THR A 165 -5.57 21.36 1.49
N GLY A 166 -5.66 20.54 2.53
CA GLY A 166 -6.27 19.23 2.48
C GLY A 166 -7.78 19.27 2.31
N SER A 167 -8.33 18.30 1.56
CA SER A 167 -9.76 18.23 1.26
C SER A 167 -10.61 17.87 2.49
N PRO A 168 -11.86 18.38 2.60
CA PRO A 168 -12.74 18.09 3.73
C PRO A 168 -13.03 16.59 3.89
N ARG A 169 -13.11 15.86 2.78
CA ARG A 169 -13.31 14.40 2.79
C ARG A 169 -12.13 13.67 3.41
N ALA A 170 -10.90 14.06 3.08
CA ALA A 170 -9.69 13.44 3.60
C ALA A 170 -9.43 13.81 5.07
N LEU A 171 -9.86 15.01 5.49
CA LEU A 171 -9.83 15.41 6.90
C LEU A 171 -10.71 14.49 7.77
N LEU A 172 -11.89 14.10 7.28
CA LEU A 172 -12.80 13.17 7.98
C LEU A 172 -12.29 11.73 8.06
N GLU A 173 -11.30 11.35 7.25
CA GLU A 173 -10.70 10.01 7.29
C GLU A 173 -9.54 9.92 8.30
N LEU A 174 -9.18 11.03 8.95
CA LEU A 174 -8.15 11.04 9.98
C LEU A 174 -8.63 10.33 11.25
N PRO A 175 -7.75 9.56 11.92
CA PRO A 175 -8.10 8.87 13.15
C PRO A 175 -8.45 9.86 14.27
N GLY A 176 -9.59 9.63 14.92
CA GLY A 176 -10.09 10.51 15.98
C GLY A 176 -10.81 11.78 15.49
N MET A 177 -11.00 11.91 14.17
CA MET A 177 -11.67 13.06 13.59
C MET A 177 -13.19 12.96 13.62
N THR A 178 -13.83 14.02 14.08
CA THR A 178 -15.30 14.14 14.13
C THR A 178 -15.76 15.19 13.12
N ALA A 179 -17.04 15.13 12.72
CA ALA A 179 -17.60 16.11 11.79
C ALA A 179 -17.50 17.55 12.33
N ASP A 180 -17.70 17.73 13.64
CA ASP A 180 -17.64 19.02 14.31
C ASP A 180 -16.20 19.60 14.35
N LEU A 181 -15.22 18.77 14.69
CA LEU A 181 -13.80 19.15 14.66
C LEU A 181 -13.31 19.41 13.22
N ALA A 182 -13.73 18.60 12.26
CA ALA A 182 -13.41 18.81 10.85
C ALA A 182 -13.97 20.14 10.34
N LEU A 183 -15.20 20.49 10.73
CA LEU A 183 -15.81 21.77 10.38
C LEU A 183 -15.06 22.94 11.03
N ALA A 184 -14.72 22.82 12.32
CA ALA A 184 -13.94 23.84 13.04
C ALA A 184 -12.55 24.05 12.41
N ILE A 185 -11.92 22.99 11.91
CA ILE A 185 -10.65 23.09 11.18
C ILE A 185 -10.83 23.76 9.83
N LEU A 186 -11.89 23.44 9.07
CA LEU A 186 -12.14 24.07 7.77
C LEU A 186 -12.44 25.57 7.91
N ASP A 187 -13.19 25.95 8.94
CA ASP A 187 -13.53 27.35 9.25
C ASP A 187 -12.33 28.14 9.78
N GLY A 188 -11.46 27.49 10.57
CA GLY A 188 -10.27 28.11 11.17
C GLY A 188 -9.06 28.25 10.25
N ARG A 189 -9.13 27.81 8.99
CA ARG A 189 -8.02 27.95 8.04
C ARG A 189 -7.79 29.42 7.64
N PRO A 190 -6.54 29.82 7.37
CA PRO A 190 -5.32 29.03 7.48
C PRO A 190 -4.72 29.08 8.90
N PHE A 191 -4.09 27.99 9.31
CA PHE A 191 -3.34 27.89 10.56
C PHE A 191 -1.87 28.22 10.32
N ALA A 192 -1.24 28.99 11.22
CA ALA A 192 0.17 29.34 11.13
C ALA A 192 1.06 28.30 11.82
N SER A 193 0.53 27.57 12.79
CA SER A 193 1.23 26.56 13.58
C SER A 193 0.26 25.56 14.19
N MET A 194 0.72 24.34 14.51
CA MET A 194 -0.17 23.33 15.13
C MET A 194 -0.76 23.82 16.46
N ALA A 195 -0.08 24.73 17.16
CA ALA A 195 -0.57 25.35 18.39
C ALA A 195 -1.93 26.06 18.19
N ASP A 196 -2.21 26.59 16.99
CA ASP A 196 -3.47 27.26 16.67
C ASP A 196 -4.68 26.31 16.83
N LEU A 197 -4.48 25.01 16.60
CA LEU A 197 -5.54 24.00 16.72
C LEU A 197 -6.07 23.89 18.15
N ARG A 198 -5.27 24.20 19.18
CA ARG A 198 -5.72 24.18 20.59
C ARG A 198 -6.82 25.17 20.90
N HIS A 199 -6.98 26.21 20.07
CA HIS A 199 -7.99 27.23 20.24
C HIS A 199 -9.34 26.82 19.63
N LEU A 200 -9.41 25.70 18.91
CA LEU A 200 -10.65 25.21 18.35
C LEU A 200 -11.57 24.69 19.47
N PRO A 201 -12.83 25.16 19.54
CA PRO A 201 -13.73 24.84 20.64
C PRO A 201 -14.10 23.34 20.71
N ALA A 202 -13.95 22.63 19.58
CA ALA A 202 -14.32 21.23 19.42
C ALA A 202 -13.16 20.24 19.60
N ILE A 203 -11.93 20.72 19.82
CA ILE A 203 -10.75 19.85 19.94
C ILE A 203 -10.57 19.39 21.39
N THR A 204 -10.41 18.09 21.59
CA THR A 204 -9.97 17.55 22.89
C THR A 204 -8.45 17.41 22.93
N THR A 205 -7.85 17.38 24.13
CA THR A 205 -6.40 17.14 24.29
C THR A 205 -5.94 15.84 23.61
N ALA A 206 -6.75 14.79 23.68
CA ALA A 206 -6.47 13.51 23.03
C ALA A 206 -6.50 13.62 21.50
N GLN A 207 -7.49 14.33 20.94
CA GLN A 207 -7.56 14.58 19.49
C GLN A 207 -6.42 15.47 19.00
N TYR A 208 -6.04 16.48 19.78
CA TYR A 208 -4.89 17.33 19.48
C TYR A 208 -3.58 16.52 19.42
N GLN A 209 -3.37 15.60 20.38
CA GLN A 209 -2.20 14.73 20.38
C GLN A 209 -2.22 13.72 19.24
N LEU A 210 -3.40 13.19 18.89
CA LEU A 210 -3.53 12.31 17.73
C LEU A 210 -3.17 13.06 16.45
N LEU A 211 -3.71 14.25 16.22
CA LEU A 211 -3.43 15.03 15.02
C LEU A 211 -1.93 15.29 14.81
N PHE A 212 -1.16 15.50 15.88
CA PHE A 212 0.29 15.73 15.83
C PHE A 212 1.09 14.67 15.05
N ASP A 213 0.61 13.42 15.01
CA ASP A 213 1.27 12.30 14.34
C ASP A 213 0.83 12.15 12.86
N TYR A 214 -0.26 12.81 12.45
CA TYR A 214 -0.91 12.59 11.14
C TYR A 214 -1.00 13.84 10.24
N VAL A 215 -0.83 15.05 10.78
CA VAL A 215 -1.12 16.29 10.05
C VAL A 215 0.03 17.30 10.11
N SER A 216 0.07 18.24 9.15
CA SER A 216 0.94 19.44 9.18
C SER A 216 0.10 20.68 8.88
N VAL A 217 0.62 21.84 9.25
CA VAL A 217 0.12 23.16 8.86
C VAL A 217 1.15 23.87 7.99
#